data_AF-A0A0M8WNL1-F1
#
_entry.id   AF-A0A0M8WNL1-F1
#
_cell.length_a   1.000
_cell.length_b   1.000
_cell.length_c   1.000
_cell.angle_alpha   90.00
_cell.angle_beta   90.00
_cell.angle_gamma   90.00
#
_symmetry.space_group_name_H-M   'P 1'
#
loop_
_entity.id
_entity.type
_entity.pdbx_description
1 polymer ?
#
loop_
_entity_poly.entity_id
_entity_poly.type
_entity_poly.pdbx_seq_one_letter_code
_entity_poly.pdbx_strand_id
1 'polypeptide(L)'
;MRRLLPGNHADLLFDEIPWLEAAQAEHDRFTGLLQENGVETVELSSVLTAALAAPDVCRQVASVAARPQHLGRALAASVHDLLISANAARRTELLLTGMTLGELAAYSPHSVSSALSARAHRSDWFVLPPLVNSMFVRDSSSWIGDRYRANSMASQTRRMESRLLRAAADAAGAQRIREREPFEPAALEGGDLLLAGAGCVVIGVGERTTAAAAEQTAQSLLTSGLATHVFAVLLPNERQCMHLDTLMTMVDQESFLVSGVHRDQCHWFSLRLNADATVRADSLDDPFTALASALGLRGIRLIETGDDEVTMQREQWSDAANVLALRPGTVIAYDRNTMANDRLSAAGITVLTVPSAELVRGRGGPHCLSCPLVRDPLTT
;
A
#
# COMPACT_ATOMS: atom_id res chain seq x y z
N MET A 1 -14.08 5.92 -5.80
CA MET A 1 -15.11 5.75 -4.74
C MET A 1 -16.56 5.88 -5.20
N ARG A 2 -16.98 6.78 -6.11
CA ARG A 2 -18.40 6.87 -6.58
C ARG A 2 -19.05 5.57 -7.05
N ARG A 3 -18.23 4.58 -7.44
CA ARG A 3 -18.67 3.26 -7.91
C ARG A 3 -18.81 2.21 -6.79
N LEU A 4 -18.56 2.59 -5.53
CA LEU A 4 -18.87 1.79 -4.35
C LEU A 4 -20.38 1.82 -4.11
N LEU A 5 -20.97 0.64 -4.01
CA LEU A 5 -22.40 0.40 -3.84
C LEU A 5 -22.60 -0.63 -2.72
N PRO A 6 -23.79 -0.69 -2.10
CA PRO A 6 -24.07 -1.67 -1.04
C PRO A 6 -23.84 -3.12 -1.49
N GLY A 7 -24.02 -3.40 -2.78
CA GLY A 7 -23.84 -4.74 -3.33
C GLY A 7 -22.42 -5.09 -3.78
N ASN A 8 -21.44 -4.18 -3.72
CA ASN A 8 -20.09 -4.44 -4.23
C ASN A 8 -18.92 -3.95 -3.34
N HIS A 9 -19.18 -3.20 -2.26
CA HIS A 9 -18.11 -2.58 -1.48
C HIS A 9 -17.15 -3.62 -0.88
N ALA A 10 -17.66 -4.74 -0.39
CA ALA A 10 -16.86 -5.82 0.18
C ALA A 10 -15.93 -6.48 -0.87
N ASP A 11 -16.43 -6.71 -2.09
CA ASP A 11 -15.62 -7.24 -3.21
C ASP A 11 -14.51 -6.27 -3.66
N LEU A 12 -14.74 -4.98 -3.42
CA LEU A 12 -13.80 -3.89 -3.65
C LEU A 12 -12.93 -3.58 -2.43
N LEU A 13 -12.98 -4.42 -1.39
CA LEU A 13 -12.19 -4.33 -0.16
C LEU A 13 -12.47 -3.09 0.69
N PHE A 14 -13.69 -2.57 0.64
CA PHE A 14 -14.17 -1.50 1.51
C PHE A 14 -15.16 -2.05 2.54
N ASP A 15 -15.06 -1.58 3.78
CA ASP A 15 -16.00 -1.96 4.85
C ASP A 15 -17.33 -1.24 4.70
N GLU A 16 -17.29 0.03 4.31
CA GLU A 16 -18.46 0.88 4.17
C GLU A 16 -18.34 1.79 2.94
N ILE A 17 -19.43 2.45 2.59
CA ILE A 17 -19.47 3.39 1.48
C ILE A 17 -19.18 4.79 2.05
N PRO A 18 -18.07 5.43 1.67
CA PRO A 18 -17.73 6.75 2.16
C PRO A 18 -18.59 7.83 1.50
N TRP A 19 -18.83 8.92 2.22
CA TRP A 19 -19.26 10.18 1.64
C TRP A 19 -18.09 10.82 0.90
N LEU A 20 -18.12 10.73 -0.42
CA LEU A 20 -16.98 11.10 -1.26
C LEU A 20 -16.49 12.53 -1.07
N GLU A 21 -17.39 13.51 -1.03
CA GLU A 21 -16.98 14.92 -0.91
C GLU A 21 -16.28 15.17 0.43
N ALA A 22 -16.73 14.51 1.51
CA ALA A 22 -16.08 14.57 2.80
C ALA A 22 -14.74 13.81 2.80
N ALA A 23 -14.65 12.62 2.19
CA ALA A 23 -13.40 11.89 2.01
C ALA A 23 -12.35 12.70 1.23
N GLN A 24 -12.78 13.45 0.20
CA GLN A 24 -11.91 14.36 -0.54
C GLN A 24 -11.42 15.50 0.35
N ALA A 25 -12.29 16.13 1.14
CA ALA A 25 -11.89 17.18 2.07
C ALA A 25 -10.92 16.68 3.15
N GLU A 26 -11.10 15.45 3.64
CA GLU A 26 -10.16 14.79 4.57
C GLU A 26 -8.79 14.56 3.91
N HIS A 27 -8.78 14.08 2.67
CA HIS A 27 -7.55 13.86 1.91
C HIS A 27 -6.84 15.19 1.56
N ASP A 28 -7.60 16.22 1.22
CA ASP A 28 -7.09 17.58 0.99
C ASP A 28 -6.47 18.15 2.28
N ARG A 29 -7.08 17.88 3.44
CA ARG A 29 -6.47 18.25 4.73
C ARG A 29 -5.17 17.49 5.00
N PHE A 30 -5.14 16.19 4.72
CA PHE A 30 -3.94 15.36 4.87
C PHE A 30 -2.79 15.85 3.99
N THR A 31 -3.04 16.06 2.70
CA THR A 31 -2.05 16.59 1.75
C THR A 31 -1.64 18.03 2.10
N GLY A 32 -2.57 18.87 2.54
CA GLY A 32 -2.28 20.21 3.04
C GLY A 32 -1.34 20.20 4.25
N LEU A 33 -1.54 19.30 5.22
CA LEU A 33 -0.63 19.13 6.36
C LEU A 33 0.78 18.72 5.94
N LEU A 34 0.92 17.84 4.95
CA LEU A 34 2.23 17.48 4.39
C LEU A 34 2.94 18.72 3.82
N GLN A 35 2.23 19.50 3.01
CA GLN A 35 2.76 20.70 2.36
C GLN A 35 3.09 21.82 3.37
N GLU A 36 2.23 22.05 4.37
CA GLU A 36 2.47 22.98 5.49
C GLU A 36 3.76 22.62 6.26
N ASN A 37 4.15 21.35 6.25
CA ASN A 37 5.36 20.84 6.89
C ASN A 37 6.56 20.69 5.95
N GLY A 38 6.48 21.27 4.74
CA GLY A 38 7.58 21.33 3.78
C GLY A 38 7.77 20.05 2.95
N VAL A 39 6.79 19.14 2.94
CA VAL A 39 6.84 17.92 2.12
C VAL A 39 6.31 18.24 0.72
N GLU A 40 7.08 17.88 -0.30
CA GLU A 40 6.60 17.85 -1.68
C GLU A 40 5.69 16.65 -1.90
N THR A 41 4.45 16.90 -2.30
CA THR A 41 3.44 15.86 -2.52
C THR A 41 3.27 15.59 -4.01
N VAL A 42 3.25 14.31 -4.39
CA VAL A 42 3.03 13.86 -5.76
C VAL A 42 1.78 12.99 -5.83
N GLU A 43 0.83 13.39 -6.67
CA GLU A 43 -0.42 12.66 -6.87
C GLU A 43 -0.26 11.51 -7.88
N LEU A 44 -0.75 10.32 -7.54
CA LEU A 44 -0.71 9.13 -8.40
C LEU A 44 -1.35 9.41 -9.78
N SER A 45 -2.46 10.13 -9.81
CA SER A 45 -3.18 10.47 -11.04
C SER A 45 -2.34 11.35 -11.98
N SER A 46 -1.57 12.28 -11.44
CA SER A 46 -0.67 13.16 -12.19
C SER A 46 0.48 12.37 -12.82
N VAL A 47 1.13 11.51 -12.04
CA VAL A 47 2.25 10.68 -12.51
C VAL A 47 1.78 9.67 -13.56
N LEU A 48 0.61 9.06 -13.37
CA LEU A 48 0.00 8.17 -14.36
C LEU A 48 -0.35 8.91 -15.65
N THR A 49 -0.91 10.11 -15.55
CA THR A 49 -1.26 10.91 -16.74
C THR A 49 -0.02 11.28 -17.54
N ALA A 50 1.06 11.67 -16.87
CA ALA A 50 2.33 11.93 -17.53
C ALA A 50 2.89 10.68 -18.23
N ALA A 51 2.92 9.54 -17.54
CA ALA A 51 3.42 8.28 -18.11
C ALA A 51 2.59 7.80 -19.30
N LEU A 52 1.26 7.91 -19.20
CA LEU A 52 0.33 7.48 -20.24
C LEU A 52 0.37 8.40 -21.47
N ALA A 53 0.96 9.59 -21.42
CA ALA A 53 1.18 10.39 -22.62
C ALA A 53 2.09 9.69 -23.65
N ALA A 54 2.97 8.80 -23.20
CA ALA A 54 3.84 8.01 -24.07
C ALA A 54 3.06 6.88 -24.78
N PRO A 55 3.08 6.80 -26.13
CA PRO A 55 2.33 5.80 -26.89
C PRO A 55 2.68 4.33 -26.54
N ASP A 56 3.95 4.03 -26.25
CA ASP A 56 4.38 2.68 -25.88
C ASP A 56 3.83 2.25 -24.51
N VAL A 57 3.90 3.15 -23.52
CA VAL A 57 3.34 2.92 -22.18
C VAL A 57 1.84 2.72 -22.26
N CYS A 58 1.16 3.55 -23.05
CA CYS A 58 -0.27 3.41 -23.33
C CYS A 58 -0.62 2.02 -23.89
N ARG A 59 0.07 1.57 -24.95
CA ARG A 59 -0.16 0.25 -25.56
C ARG A 59 0.04 -0.87 -24.55
N GLN A 60 1.12 -0.80 -23.77
CA GLN A 60 1.40 -1.77 -22.73
C GLN A 60 0.27 -1.84 -21.70
N VAL A 61 -0.13 -0.70 -21.12
CA VAL A 61 -1.19 -0.65 -20.11
C VAL A 61 -2.54 -1.10 -20.68
N ALA A 62 -2.90 -0.67 -21.89
CA ALA A 62 -4.14 -1.07 -22.55
C ALA A 62 -4.22 -2.58 -22.75
N SER A 63 -3.11 -3.23 -23.16
CA SER A 63 -3.07 -4.69 -23.33
C SER A 63 -3.29 -5.46 -22.02
N VAL A 64 -2.84 -4.90 -20.90
CA VAL A 64 -2.94 -5.53 -19.59
C VAL A 64 -4.30 -5.29 -18.94
N ALA A 65 -4.94 -4.14 -19.23
CA ALA A 65 -6.29 -3.81 -18.78
C ALA A 65 -7.36 -4.57 -19.60
N ALA A 66 -7.21 -4.61 -20.92
CA ALA A 66 -8.19 -5.18 -21.84
C ALA A 66 -7.98 -6.68 -22.11
N ARG A 67 -8.09 -7.51 -21.07
CA ARG A 67 -7.76 -8.96 -21.15
C ARG A 67 -8.86 -9.78 -21.84
N PRO A 68 -8.59 -10.39 -23.02
CA PRO A 68 -9.59 -11.22 -23.70
C PRO A 68 -10.01 -12.45 -22.91
N GLN A 69 -9.15 -12.97 -22.02
CA GLN A 69 -9.44 -14.11 -21.15
C GLN A 69 -10.54 -13.79 -20.12
N HIS A 70 -10.72 -12.52 -19.78
CA HIS A 70 -11.74 -12.07 -18.84
C HIS A 70 -12.95 -11.47 -19.57
N LEU A 71 -12.72 -10.59 -20.55
CA LEU A 71 -13.78 -9.82 -21.20
C LEU A 71 -14.38 -10.49 -22.45
N GLY A 72 -13.70 -11.51 -22.98
CA GLY A 72 -13.92 -11.97 -24.36
C GLY A 72 -13.33 -10.98 -25.38
N ARG A 73 -13.10 -11.47 -26.61
CA ARG A 73 -12.34 -10.73 -27.64
C ARG A 73 -12.99 -9.40 -28.05
N ALA A 74 -14.31 -9.37 -28.24
CA ALA A 74 -15.02 -8.19 -28.73
C ALA A 74 -15.01 -7.02 -27.71
N LEU A 75 -15.25 -7.32 -26.44
CA LEU A 75 -15.20 -6.32 -25.37
C LEU A 75 -13.76 -5.88 -25.10
N ALA A 76 -12.81 -6.82 -25.05
CA ALA A 76 -11.39 -6.50 -24.92
C ALA A 76 -10.92 -5.55 -26.04
N ALA A 77 -11.27 -5.82 -27.30
CA ALA A 77 -10.93 -4.92 -28.40
C ALA A 77 -11.53 -3.52 -28.21
N SER A 78 -12.82 -3.44 -27.82
CA SER A 78 -13.47 -2.14 -27.60
C SER A 78 -12.86 -1.34 -26.44
N VAL A 79 -12.51 -2.00 -25.33
CA VAL A 79 -11.80 -1.37 -24.19
C VAL A 79 -10.41 -0.92 -24.61
N HIS A 80 -9.67 -1.78 -25.33
CA HIS A 80 -8.34 -1.44 -25.83
C HIS A 80 -8.40 -0.22 -26.74
N ASP A 81 -9.27 -0.20 -27.74
CA ASP A 81 -9.40 0.90 -28.71
C ASP A 81 -9.83 2.21 -28.04
N LEU A 82 -10.72 2.14 -27.04
CA LEU A 82 -11.06 3.29 -26.21
C LEU A 82 -9.83 3.84 -25.47
N LEU A 83 -9.05 2.97 -24.83
CA LEU A 83 -7.84 3.40 -24.12
C LEU A 83 -6.81 4.01 -25.08
N ILE A 84 -6.59 3.42 -26.25
CA ILE A 84 -5.65 3.95 -27.25
C ILE A 84 -6.10 5.32 -27.77
N SER A 85 -7.38 5.48 -28.11
CA SER A 85 -7.91 6.71 -28.72
C SER A 85 -8.11 7.86 -27.74
N ALA A 86 -8.33 7.56 -26.46
CA ALA A 86 -8.48 8.59 -25.42
C ALA A 86 -7.18 9.39 -25.24
N ASN A 87 -7.30 10.67 -24.89
CA ASN A 87 -6.17 11.45 -24.40
C ASN A 87 -5.68 10.93 -23.04
N ALA A 88 -4.48 11.33 -22.61
CA ALA A 88 -3.84 10.80 -21.40
C ALA A 88 -4.71 11.00 -20.14
N ALA A 89 -5.33 12.18 -19.97
CA ALA A 89 -6.17 12.48 -18.82
C ALA A 89 -7.41 11.56 -18.75
N ARG A 90 -8.14 11.42 -19.86
CA ARG A 90 -9.31 10.53 -19.93
C ARG A 90 -8.92 9.06 -19.74
N ARG A 91 -7.75 8.66 -20.25
CA ARG A 91 -7.22 7.31 -20.06
C ARG A 91 -6.92 7.02 -18.60
N THR A 92 -6.25 7.94 -17.90
CA THR A 92 -6.01 7.84 -16.45
C THR A 92 -7.32 7.72 -15.70
N GLU A 93 -8.30 8.57 -16.01
CA GLU A 93 -9.61 8.54 -15.38
C GLU A 93 -10.30 7.17 -15.56
N LEU A 94 -10.32 6.62 -16.79
CA LEU A 94 -10.92 5.32 -17.07
C LEU A 94 -10.23 4.18 -16.30
N LEU A 95 -8.91 4.22 -16.19
CA LEU A 95 -8.12 3.18 -15.51
C LEU A 95 -8.26 3.23 -13.98
N LEU A 96 -8.39 4.42 -13.39
CA LEU A 96 -8.56 4.58 -11.94
C LEU A 96 -10.02 4.43 -11.51
N THR A 97 -10.93 5.10 -12.22
CA THR A 97 -12.34 5.16 -11.84
C THR A 97 -13.16 4.00 -12.38
N GLY A 98 -12.64 3.23 -13.34
CA GLY A 98 -13.32 2.12 -13.96
C GLY A 98 -14.38 2.53 -15.00
N MET A 99 -14.95 1.51 -15.65
CA MET A 99 -15.97 1.64 -16.69
C MET A 99 -16.91 0.43 -16.66
N THR A 100 -18.19 0.70 -16.75
CA THR A 100 -19.26 -0.29 -16.85
C THR A 100 -19.51 -0.74 -18.29
N LEU A 101 -20.16 -1.89 -18.44
CA LEU A 101 -20.61 -2.41 -19.72
C LEU A 101 -21.56 -1.45 -20.43
N GLY A 102 -22.46 -0.78 -19.70
CA GLY A 102 -23.38 0.21 -20.24
C GLY A 102 -22.65 1.43 -20.82
N GLU A 103 -21.63 1.93 -20.13
CA GLU A 103 -20.78 3.02 -20.63
C GLU A 103 -19.98 2.58 -21.87
N LEU A 104 -19.46 1.35 -21.88
CA LEU A 104 -18.79 0.81 -23.06
C LEU A 104 -19.77 0.62 -24.24
N ALA A 105 -21.02 0.21 -23.97
CA ALA A 105 -22.05 0.06 -25.00
C ALA A 105 -22.42 1.39 -25.65
N ALA A 106 -22.41 2.49 -24.88
CA ALA A 106 -22.61 3.83 -25.42
C ALA A 106 -21.46 4.26 -26.35
N TYR A 107 -20.23 3.80 -26.08
CA TYR A 107 -19.05 4.05 -26.91
C TYR A 107 -18.98 3.15 -28.15
N SER A 108 -19.29 1.86 -28.01
CA SER A 108 -19.13 0.83 -29.07
C SER A 108 -20.36 -0.10 -29.16
N PRO A 109 -21.53 0.41 -29.60
CA PRO A 109 -22.81 -0.30 -29.47
C PRO A 109 -22.86 -1.61 -30.27
N HIS A 110 -22.30 -1.64 -31.48
CA HIS A 110 -22.32 -2.81 -32.36
C HIS A 110 -21.44 -3.94 -31.81
N SER A 111 -20.21 -3.63 -31.38
CA SER A 111 -19.28 -4.62 -30.83
C SER A 111 -19.78 -5.18 -29.49
N VAL A 112 -20.42 -4.35 -28.67
CA VAL A 112 -20.95 -4.79 -27.37
C VAL A 112 -22.20 -5.64 -27.55
N SER A 113 -23.18 -5.22 -28.35
CA SER A 113 -24.45 -5.95 -28.54
C SER A 113 -24.30 -7.33 -29.20
N SER A 114 -23.24 -7.53 -29.98
CA SER A 114 -22.93 -8.81 -30.64
C SER A 114 -22.13 -9.78 -29.77
N ALA A 115 -21.53 -9.31 -28.66
CA ALA A 115 -20.68 -10.13 -27.80
C ALA A 115 -21.49 -11.01 -26.83
N LEU A 116 -21.22 -12.31 -26.79
CA LEU A 116 -21.80 -13.21 -25.80
C LEU A 116 -21.46 -12.79 -24.36
N SER A 117 -20.21 -12.34 -24.13
CA SER A 117 -19.78 -11.85 -22.81
C SER A 117 -20.62 -10.66 -22.35
N ALA A 118 -20.94 -9.72 -23.24
CA ALA A 118 -21.85 -8.63 -22.90
C ALA A 118 -23.25 -9.12 -22.52
N ARG A 119 -23.79 -10.10 -23.26
CA ARG A 119 -25.13 -10.65 -23.03
C ARG A 119 -25.23 -11.47 -21.74
N ALA A 120 -24.11 -11.97 -21.23
CA ALA A 120 -24.04 -12.71 -19.97
C ALA A 120 -23.98 -11.80 -18.74
N HIS A 121 -23.83 -10.48 -18.93
CA HIS A 121 -23.65 -9.52 -17.84
C HIS A 121 -24.71 -8.42 -17.89
N ARG A 122 -24.93 -7.81 -16.72
CA ARG A 122 -25.79 -6.62 -16.58
C ARG A 122 -25.04 -5.37 -17.02
N SER A 123 -25.77 -4.30 -17.32
CA SER A 123 -25.18 -3.03 -17.78
C SER A 123 -24.24 -2.37 -16.77
N ASP A 124 -24.39 -2.65 -15.48
CA ASP A 124 -23.56 -2.16 -14.37
C ASP A 124 -22.31 -3.02 -14.12
N TRP A 125 -22.10 -4.11 -14.86
CA TRP A 125 -20.88 -4.92 -14.77
C TRP A 125 -19.65 -4.11 -15.20
N PHE A 126 -18.55 -4.19 -14.45
CA PHE A 126 -17.32 -3.46 -14.75
C PHE A 126 -16.47 -4.18 -15.81
N VAL A 127 -16.34 -3.58 -16.98
CA VAL A 127 -15.35 -3.99 -18.01
C VAL A 127 -13.95 -3.47 -17.66
N LEU A 128 -13.88 -2.38 -16.89
CA LEU A 128 -12.71 -1.91 -16.18
C LEU A 128 -13.13 -1.73 -14.70
N PRO A 129 -12.67 -2.59 -13.78
CA PRO A 129 -12.98 -2.43 -12.36
C PRO A 129 -12.42 -1.12 -11.79
N PRO A 130 -13.16 -0.41 -10.91
CA PRO A 130 -12.65 0.76 -10.23
C PRO A 130 -11.55 0.40 -9.23
N LEU A 131 -10.45 1.15 -9.23
CA LEU A 131 -9.32 0.93 -8.31
C LEU A 131 -9.47 1.77 -7.05
N VAL A 132 -10.51 1.48 -6.27
CA VAL A 132 -10.90 2.30 -5.12
C VAL A 132 -9.83 2.35 -4.01
N ASN A 133 -8.98 1.32 -3.92
CA ASN A 133 -7.88 1.23 -2.95
C ASN A 133 -6.60 1.95 -3.43
N SER A 134 -6.61 2.58 -4.61
CA SER A 134 -5.47 3.39 -5.09
C SER A 134 -5.24 4.66 -4.26
N MET A 135 -6.13 5.00 -3.32
CA MET A 135 -5.85 5.99 -2.27
C MET A 135 -4.76 5.50 -1.30
N PHE A 136 -4.67 4.19 -1.08
CA PHE A 136 -3.67 3.56 -0.22
C PHE A 136 -2.43 3.24 -1.05
N VAL A 137 -1.74 4.31 -1.46
CA VAL A 137 -0.56 4.23 -2.35
C VAL A 137 0.63 3.50 -1.71
N ARG A 138 0.57 3.23 -0.40
CA ARG A 138 1.55 2.43 0.34
C ARG A 138 1.78 1.05 -0.27
N ASP A 139 0.71 0.37 -0.66
CA ASP A 139 0.79 -1.09 -0.79
C ASP A 139 1.34 -1.55 -2.14
N SER A 140 1.01 -0.82 -3.19
CA SER A 140 1.27 -1.22 -4.58
C SER A 140 2.75 -1.15 -4.99
N SER A 141 3.59 -0.47 -4.20
CA SER A 141 5.03 -0.41 -4.44
C SER A 141 5.82 -0.16 -3.16
N SER A 142 7.08 -0.58 -3.16
CA SER A 142 8.00 -0.33 -2.06
C SER A 142 9.28 0.31 -2.59
N TRP A 143 9.72 1.36 -1.91
CA TRP A 143 10.88 2.17 -2.27
C TRP A 143 11.94 2.06 -1.18
N ILE A 144 13.16 1.68 -1.54
CA ILE A 144 14.29 1.50 -0.62
C ILE A 144 15.47 2.27 -1.22
N GLY A 145 15.77 3.42 -0.61
CA GLY A 145 16.70 4.39 -1.20
C GLY A 145 16.17 4.89 -2.55
N ASP A 146 17.02 4.84 -3.57
CA ASP A 146 16.71 5.23 -4.95
C ASP A 146 16.24 4.05 -5.83
N ARG A 147 15.87 2.93 -5.20
CA ARG A 147 15.37 1.72 -5.86
C ARG A 147 13.92 1.47 -5.48
N TYR A 148 13.14 0.94 -6.40
CA TYR A 148 11.76 0.57 -6.15
C TYR A 148 11.43 -0.83 -6.62
N ARG A 149 10.34 -1.39 -6.10
CA ARG A 149 9.67 -2.56 -6.65
C ARG A 149 8.18 -2.30 -6.71
N ALA A 150 7.56 -2.72 -7.81
CA ALA A 150 6.11 -2.86 -7.87
C ALA A 150 5.70 -4.18 -7.21
N ASN A 151 4.77 -4.10 -6.28
CA ASN A 151 4.43 -5.23 -5.40
C ASN A 151 3.42 -6.18 -6.04
N SER A 152 3.46 -7.45 -5.65
CA SER A 152 2.54 -8.49 -6.11
C SER A 152 1.36 -8.59 -5.14
N MET A 153 0.26 -7.93 -5.47
CA MET A 153 -0.91 -7.83 -4.56
C MET A 153 -1.58 -9.20 -4.35
N ALA A 154 -1.92 -9.51 -3.08
CA ALA A 154 -2.60 -10.75 -2.73
C ALA A 154 -3.99 -10.82 -3.38
N SER A 155 -4.77 -9.73 -3.26
CA SER A 155 -6.09 -9.63 -3.89
C SER A 155 -5.98 -9.34 -5.39
N GLN A 156 -6.73 -10.10 -6.19
CA GLN A 156 -6.83 -9.89 -7.64
C GLN A 156 -7.36 -8.50 -7.99
N THR A 157 -8.29 -7.97 -7.18
CA THR A 157 -8.91 -6.64 -7.35
C THR A 157 -7.87 -5.52 -7.34
N ARG A 158 -6.77 -5.68 -6.59
CA ARG A 158 -5.72 -4.66 -6.45
C ARG A 158 -4.55 -4.81 -7.42
N ARG A 159 -4.42 -5.93 -8.15
CA ARG A 159 -3.24 -6.18 -9.01
C ARG A 159 -3.03 -5.14 -10.11
N MET A 160 -4.10 -4.48 -10.57
CA MET A 160 -3.95 -3.40 -11.54
C MET A 160 -3.28 -2.15 -10.95
N GLU A 161 -3.43 -1.90 -9.65
CA GLU A 161 -2.80 -0.77 -8.95
C GLU A 161 -1.27 -0.83 -9.09
N SER A 162 -0.67 -1.97 -8.74
CA SER A 162 0.78 -2.19 -8.90
C SER A 162 1.26 -2.13 -10.35
N ARG A 163 0.44 -2.58 -11.31
CA ARG A 163 0.81 -2.54 -12.73
C ARG A 163 0.82 -1.12 -13.29
N LEU A 164 -0.16 -0.32 -12.89
CA LEU A 164 -0.22 1.10 -13.26
C LEU A 164 0.94 1.85 -12.63
N LEU A 165 1.18 1.64 -11.33
CA LEU A 165 2.30 2.27 -10.63
C LEU A 165 3.64 1.88 -11.25
N ARG A 166 3.85 0.59 -11.57
CA ARG A 166 5.03 0.12 -12.30
C ARG A 166 5.23 0.86 -13.61
N ALA A 167 4.19 0.93 -14.45
CA ALA A 167 4.27 1.62 -15.73
C ALA A 167 4.65 3.10 -15.56
N ALA A 168 4.12 3.74 -14.51
CA ALA A 168 4.41 5.14 -14.20
C ALA A 168 5.86 5.34 -13.72
N ALA A 169 6.31 4.52 -12.77
CA ALA A 169 7.66 4.56 -12.22
C ALA A 169 8.72 4.24 -13.28
N ASP A 170 8.47 3.24 -14.13
CA ASP A 170 9.36 2.89 -15.25
C ASP A 170 9.45 4.03 -16.27
N ALA A 171 8.32 4.65 -16.62
CA ALA A 171 8.30 5.78 -17.56
C ALA A 171 9.02 7.01 -16.98
N ALA A 172 8.99 7.18 -15.66
CA ALA A 172 9.74 8.21 -14.94
C ALA A 172 11.24 7.88 -14.78
N GLY A 173 11.70 6.69 -15.21
CA GLY A 173 13.09 6.27 -15.13
C GLY A 173 13.53 5.74 -13.76
N ALA A 174 12.59 5.35 -12.90
CA ALA A 174 12.90 4.80 -11.58
C ALA A 174 13.65 3.47 -11.70
N GLN A 175 14.65 3.27 -10.84
CA GLN A 175 15.49 2.07 -10.88
C GLN A 175 14.86 0.94 -10.08
N ARG A 176 14.75 -0.25 -10.68
CA ARG A 176 14.13 -1.40 -9.99
C ARG A 176 15.11 -2.09 -9.05
N ILE A 177 14.59 -2.62 -7.94
CA ILE A 177 15.28 -3.62 -7.13
C ILE A 177 15.48 -4.86 -7.99
N ARG A 178 16.70 -5.38 -8.03
CA ARG A 178 17.04 -6.56 -8.83
C ARG A 178 16.52 -7.82 -8.13
N GLU A 179 15.64 -8.53 -8.80
CA GLU A 179 15.13 -9.83 -8.37
C GLU A 179 15.93 -10.95 -9.05
N ARG A 180 16.10 -12.08 -8.36
CA ARG A 180 16.74 -13.28 -8.93
C ARG A 180 15.74 -14.14 -9.71
N GLU A 181 14.51 -14.20 -9.23
CA GLU A 181 13.43 -15.00 -9.79
C GLU A 181 12.15 -14.17 -9.90
N PRO A 182 11.20 -14.55 -10.78
CA PRO A 182 9.89 -13.94 -10.81
C PRO A 182 9.15 -14.10 -9.48
N PHE A 183 8.57 -13.01 -8.99
CA PHE A 183 7.91 -13.00 -7.69
C PHE A 183 6.55 -13.73 -7.68
N GLU A 184 5.76 -13.63 -8.76
CA GLU A 184 4.48 -14.34 -8.87
C GLU A 184 4.69 -15.87 -8.88
N PRO A 185 3.91 -16.66 -8.11
CA PRO A 185 2.64 -16.31 -7.47
C PRO A 185 2.76 -15.81 -6.02
N ALA A 186 3.96 -15.57 -5.49
CA ALA A 186 4.13 -15.00 -4.15
C ALA A 186 3.52 -13.59 -4.09
N ALA A 187 2.92 -13.27 -2.94
CA ALA A 187 2.30 -11.97 -2.69
C ALA A 187 3.07 -11.20 -1.62
N LEU A 188 3.14 -9.89 -1.81
CA LEU A 188 3.73 -8.92 -0.91
C LEU A 188 2.97 -7.61 -1.10
N GLU A 189 2.61 -6.95 -0.01
CA GLU A 189 2.05 -5.60 -0.02
C GLU A 189 2.96 -4.66 0.80
N GLY A 190 3.01 -3.38 0.42
CA GLY A 190 3.94 -2.41 0.98
C GLY A 190 3.71 -2.06 2.45
N GLY A 191 2.49 -2.23 2.98
CA GLY A 191 2.21 -2.09 4.41
C GLY A 191 2.98 -3.09 5.29
N ASP A 192 3.43 -4.21 4.72
CA ASP A 192 4.28 -5.17 5.43
C ASP A 192 5.76 -4.82 5.41
N LEU A 193 6.18 -3.78 4.69
CA LEU A 193 7.58 -3.37 4.61
C LEU A 193 7.85 -2.12 5.43
N LEU A 194 8.42 -2.34 6.62
CA LEU A 194 8.89 -1.27 7.49
C LEU A 194 10.39 -1.07 7.32
N LEU A 195 10.79 0.13 6.90
CA LEU A 195 12.18 0.54 6.74
C LEU A 195 12.64 1.25 8.02
N ALA A 196 13.28 0.51 8.92
CA ALA A 196 13.65 1.01 10.25
C ALA A 196 14.89 1.92 10.24
N GLY A 197 15.59 2.03 9.10
CA GLY A 197 16.84 2.79 8.98
C GLY A 197 18.09 1.93 9.19
N ALA A 198 19.28 2.52 9.03
CA ALA A 198 20.59 1.84 9.17
C ALA A 198 20.75 0.52 8.37
N GLY A 199 20.05 0.39 7.23
CA GLY A 199 20.04 -0.86 6.45
C GLY A 199 19.18 -1.97 7.06
N CYS A 200 18.33 -1.66 8.06
CA CYS A 200 17.40 -2.56 8.68
C CYS A 200 16.01 -2.50 8.02
N VAL A 201 15.49 -3.67 7.64
CA VAL A 201 14.15 -3.86 7.08
C VAL A 201 13.39 -4.91 7.89
N VAL A 202 12.14 -4.61 8.22
CA VAL A 202 11.23 -5.55 8.88
C VAL A 202 10.10 -5.89 7.91
N ILE A 203 9.83 -7.18 7.73
CA ILE A 203 8.84 -7.70 6.79
C ILE A 203 7.72 -8.43 7.56
N GLY A 204 6.49 -7.92 7.48
CA GLY A 204 5.30 -8.62 7.94
C GLY A 204 4.99 -9.84 7.06
N VAL A 205 4.53 -10.92 7.66
CA VAL A 205 4.13 -12.15 6.98
C VAL A 205 2.78 -12.58 7.54
N GLY A 206 1.77 -12.66 6.67
CA GLY A 206 0.39 -12.88 7.08
C GLY A 206 -0.56 -12.99 5.89
N GLU A 207 -1.73 -12.36 5.99
CA GLU A 207 -2.79 -12.42 4.98
C GLU A 207 -2.33 -11.87 3.61
N ARG A 208 -1.54 -10.78 3.62
CA ARG A 208 -1.19 -10.02 2.40
C ARG A 208 0.23 -10.27 1.90
N THR A 209 1.14 -10.62 2.79
CA THR A 209 2.51 -11.00 2.44
C THR A 209 2.78 -12.46 2.79
N THR A 210 3.17 -13.23 1.77
CA THR A 210 3.53 -14.64 1.92
C THR A 210 4.96 -14.81 2.45
N ALA A 211 5.23 -15.90 3.17
CA ALA A 211 6.58 -16.21 3.65
C ALA A 211 7.60 -16.32 2.50
N ALA A 212 7.21 -16.94 1.38
CA ALA A 212 8.05 -17.03 0.19
C ALA A 212 8.41 -15.65 -0.38
N ALA A 213 7.48 -14.69 -0.35
CA ALA A 213 7.76 -13.31 -0.75
C ALA A 213 8.73 -12.60 0.21
N ALA A 214 8.59 -12.83 1.52
CA ALA A 214 9.51 -12.31 2.51
C ALA A 214 10.93 -12.85 2.31
N GLU A 215 11.07 -14.15 2.07
CA GLU A 215 12.37 -14.78 1.75
C GLU A 215 12.97 -14.25 0.45
N GLN A 216 12.20 -14.16 -0.64
CA GLN A 216 12.69 -13.61 -1.91
C GLN A 216 13.09 -12.13 -1.79
N THR A 217 12.34 -11.35 -1.00
CA THR A 217 12.68 -9.96 -0.70
C THR A 217 13.97 -9.90 0.10
N ALA A 218 14.08 -10.64 1.20
CA ALA A 218 15.28 -10.68 2.03
C ALA A 218 16.51 -11.08 1.20
N GLN A 219 16.39 -12.10 0.35
CA GLN A 219 17.46 -12.53 -0.55
C GLN A 219 17.92 -11.40 -1.47
N SER A 220 16.98 -10.69 -2.10
CA SER A 220 17.26 -9.60 -3.02
C SER A 220 17.93 -8.41 -2.31
N LEU A 221 17.43 -8.03 -1.14
CA LEU A 221 17.96 -6.90 -0.36
C LEU A 221 19.35 -7.20 0.20
N LEU A 222 19.57 -8.38 0.78
CA LEU A 222 20.86 -8.78 1.35
C LEU A 222 21.92 -8.99 0.25
N THR A 223 21.55 -9.60 -0.88
CA THR A 223 22.50 -9.83 -2.00
C THR A 223 22.92 -8.52 -2.67
N SER A 224 22.00 -7.55 -2.77
CA SER A 224 22.27 -6.26 -3.40
C SER A 224 22.93 -5.25 -2.46
N GLY A 225 22.99 -5.54 -1.15
CA GLY A 225 23.47 -4.61 -0.14
C GLY A 225 22.51 -3.45 0.15
N LEU A 226 21.26 -3.52 -0.32
CA LEU A 226 20.22 -2.54 0.02
C LEU A 226 19.76 -2.66 1.49
N ALA A 227 19.98 -3.83 2.10
CA ALA A 227 19.80 -4.04 3.53
C ALA A 227 20.98 -4.84 4.09
N THR A 228 21.32 -4.57 5.35
CA THR A 228 22.31 -5.29 6.16
C THR A 228 21.62 -6.22 7.15
N HIS A 229 20.42 -5.85 7.61
CA HIS A 229 19.61 -6.61 8.54
C HIS A 229 18.19 -6.74 8.00
N VAL A 230 17.68 -7.98 7.92
CA VAL A 230 16.28 -8.23 7.56
C VAL A 230 15.63 -9.08 8.65
N PHE A 231 14.48 -8.63 9.12
CA PHE A 231 13.64 -9.34 10.07
C PHE A 231 12.33 -9.74 9.40
N ALA A 232 11.78 -10.89 9.77
CA ALA A 232 10.43 -11.28 9.41
C ALA A 232 9.57 -11.40 10.67
N VAL A 233 8.30 -10.99 10.56
CA VAL A 233 7.33 -11.02 11.65
C VAL A 233 6.10 -11.77 11.18
N LEU A 234 5.85 -12.95 11.75
CA LEU A 234 4.60 -13.65 11.54
C LEU A 234 3.51 -12.91 12.30
N LEU A 235 2.52 -12.39 11.56
CA LEU A 235 1.40 -11.63 12.09
C LEU A 235 0.28 -12.58 12.55
N PRO A 236 -0.50 -12.21 13.58
CA PRO A 236 -1.70 -12.96 13.95
C PRO A 236 -2.71 -12.98 12.79
N ASN A 237 -3.45 -14.07 12.66
CA ASN A 237 -4.46 -14.23 11.62
C ASN A 237 -5.77 -13.53 12.03
N GLU A 238 -5.73 -12.20 12.06
CA GLU A 238 -6.85 -11.34 12.44
C GLU A 238 -7.06 -10.25 11.40
N ARG A 239 -8.33 -9.91 11.13
CA ARG A 239 -8.68 -8.90 10.11
C ARG A 239 -8.16 -7.50 10.43
N GLN A 240 -7.85 -7.21 11.70
CA GLN A 240 -7.30 -5.93 12.17
C GLN A 240 -5.77 -5.85 11.99
N CYS A 241 -5.15 -6.93 11.52
CA CYS A 241 -3.71 -7.15 11.43
C CYS A 241 -3.32 -7.49 9.98
N MET A 242 -3.94 -6.81 9.01
CA MET A 242 -3.75 -7.13 7.59
C MET A 242 -2.31 -6.88 7.11
N HIS A 243 -1.63 -5.91 7.73
CA HIS A 243 -0.25 -5.56 7.46
C HIS A 243 0.52 -5.21 8.75
N LEU A 244 1.85 -5.30 8.72
CA LEU A 244 2.73 -4.91 9.82
C LEU A 244 2.51 -3.45 10.28
N ASP A 245 2.34 -2.52 9.33
CA ASP A 245 2.15 -1.10 9.63
C ASP A 245 0.80 -0.77 10.30
N THR A 246 -0.15 -1.70 10.30
CA THR A 246 -1.37 -1.59 11.11
C THR A 246 -1.10 -1.92 12.57
N LEU A 247 -0.06 -2.69 12.89
CA LEU A 247 0.29 -3.10 14.25
C LEU A 247 1.39 -2.25 14.87
N MET A 248 2.33 -1.79 14.04
CA MET A 248 3.51 -1.09 14.51
C MET A 248 4.06 -0.11 13.48
N THR A 249 4.35 1.10 13.91
CA THR A 249 5.07 2.10 13.10
C THR A 249 6.19 2.75 13.90
N MET A 250 7.26 3.11 13.21
CA MET A 250 8.38 3.87 13.79
C MET A 250 8.01 5.35 13.80
N VAL A 251 7.98 5.96 14.99
CA VAL A 251 7.54 7.36 15.18
C VAL A 251 8.68 8.31 15.51
N ASP A 252 9.81 7.76 15.92
CA ASP A 252 11.06 8.47 16.21
C ASP A 252 12.26 7.52 16.05
N GLN A 253 13.49 8.00 16.22
CA GLN A 253 14.72 7.23 16.00
C GLN A 253 14.79 5.93 16.81
N GLU A 254 14.25 5.93 18.03
CA GLU A 254 14.23 4.76 18.92
C GLU A 254 12.83 4.36 19.36
N SER A 255 11.78 5.01 18.84
CA SER A 255 10.42 4.85 19.34
C SER A 255 9.48 4.25 18.30
N PHE A 256 8.70 3.26 18.73
CA PHE A 256 7.66 2.64 17.92
C PHE A 256 6.31 2.79 18.62
N LEU A 257 5.28 3.15 17.87
CA LEU A 257 3.89 3.02 18.30
C LEU A 257 3.43 1.60 17.98
N VAL A 258 2.87 0.89 18.96
CA VAL A 258 2.49 -0.52 18.85
C VAL A 258 1.10 -0.78 19.42
N SER A 259 0.41 -1.75 18.83
CA SER A 259 -0.75 -2.40 19.44
C SER A 259 -0.29 -3.61 20.28
N GLY A 260 -0.19 -3.45 21.61
CA GLY A 260 0.36 -4.47 22.51
C GLY A 260 -0.33 -5.83 22.44
N VAL A 261 -1.67 -5.83 22.36
CA VAL A 261 -2.51 -7.05 22.30
C VAL A 261 -2.13 -7.95 21.12
N HIS A 262 -1.80 -7.36 19.98
CA HIS A 262 -1.46 -8.09 18.76
C HIS A 262 0.05 -8.35 18.67
N ARG A 263 0.87 -7.43 19.18
CA ARG A 263 2.33 -7.57 19.23
C ARG A 263 2.77 -8.82 19.99
N ASP A 264 2.10 -9.17 21.09
CA ASP A 264 2.41 -10.37 21.88
C ASP A 264 2.07 -11.69 21.18
N GLN A 265 1.31 -11.63 20.08
CA GLN A 265 0.98 -12.79 19.24
C GLN A 265 1.94 -12.95 18.06
N CYS A 266 2.87 -12.01 17.86
CA CYS A 266 3.81 -12.04 16.74
C CYS A 266 5.00 -12.95 17.03
N HIS A 267 5.46 -13.66 16.00
CA HIS A 267 6.71 -14.43 16.05
C HIS A 267 7.76 -13.81 15.13
N TRP A 268 8.94 -13.52 15.69
CA TRP A 268 9.99 -12.80 14.99
C TRP A 268 11.15 -13.71 14.59
N PHE A 269 11.71 -13.42 13.42
CA PHE A 269 12.83 -14.14 12.83
C PHE A 269 13.88 -13.17 12.31
N SER A 270 15.17 -13.48 12.50
CA SER A 270 16.26 -12.87 11.75
C SER A 270 16.46 -13.64 10.45
N LEU A 271 16.43 -12.94 9.31
CA LEU A 271 16.67 -13.52 7.99
C LEU A 271 18.12 -13.25 7.55
N ARG A 272 18.84 -14.32 7.20
CA ARG A 272 20.25 -14.27 6.78
C ARG A 272 20.49 -15.08 5.52
N LEU A 273 21.52 -14.72 4.76
CA LEU A 273 21.96 -15.52 3.61
C LEU A 273 22.84 -16.68 4.06
N ASN A 274 22.56 -17.87 3.54
CA ASN A 274 23.48 -19.00 3.52
C ASN A 274 24.58 -18.79 2.47
N ALA A 275 25.59 -19.66 2.46
CA ALA A 275 26.69 -19.60 1.48
C ALA A 275 26.24 -19.77 0.03
N ASP A 276 25.15 -20.51 -0.22
CA ASP A 276 24.50 -20.66 -1.52
C ASP A 276 23.51 -19.53 -1.85
N ALA A 277 23.48 -18.50 -1.00
CA ALA A 277 22.56 -17.36 -1.04
C ALA A 277 21.07 -17.74 -0.93
N THR A 278 20.73 -18.91 -0.40
CA THR A 278 19.38 -19.17 0.14
C THR A 278 19.15 -18.42 1.45
N VAL A 279 17.90 -18.19 1.84
CA VAL A 279 17.56 -17.51 3.10
C VAL A 279 17.40 -18.52 4.21
N ARG A 280 18.02 -18.24 5.36
CA ARG A 280 17.81 -18.92 6.63
C ARG A 280 17.06 -17.99 7.57
N ALA A 281 16.07 -18.53 8.27
CA ALA A 281 15.32 -17.84 9.32
C ALA A 281 15.71 -18.40 10.69
N ASP A 282 16.17 -17.54 11.60
CA ASP A 282 16.48 -17.89 12.99
C ASP A 282 15.48 -17.19 13.92
N SER A 283 14.79 -17.96 14.77
CA SER A 283 13.80 -17.43 15.74
C SER A 283 14.44 -16.45 16.73
N LEU A 284 13.70 -15.42 17.12
CA LEU A 284 14.13 -14.41 18.09
C LEU A 284 13.23 -14.42 19.32
N ASP A 285 13.83 -14.72 20.48
CA ASP A 285 13.12 -14.65 21.77
C ASP A 285 12.97 -13.21 22.27
N ASP A 286 13.93 -12.33 21.94
CA ASP A 286 13.90 -10.90 22.25
C ASP A 286 14.11 -10.07 20.97
N PRO A 287 13.04 -9.85 20.18
CA PRO A 287 13.13 -9.18 18.89
C PRO A 287 13.50 -7.71 19.00
N PHE A 288 13.07 -7.01 20.05
CA PHE A 288 13.32 -5.58 20.18
C PHE A 288 14.75 -5.28 20.59
N THR A 289 15.39 -6.14 21.39
CA THR A 289 16.85 -6.05 21.63
C THR A 289 17.64 -6.35 20.36
N ALA A 290 17.22 -7.35 19.56
CA ALA A 290 17.85 -7.64 18.27
C ALA A 290 17.70 -6.47 17.28
N LEU A 291 16.51 -5.85 17.24
CA LEU A 291 16.23 -4.67 16.41
C LEU A 291 17.04 -3.46 16.87
N ALA A 292 17.12 -3.18 18.18
CA ALA A 292 17.96 -2.11 18.73
C ALA A 292 19.43 -2.28 18.30
N SER A 293 19.96 -3.50 18.43
CA SER A 293 21.32 -3.83 18.02
C SER A 293 21.55 -3.59 16.53
N ALA A 294 20.62 -4.02 15.67
CA ALA A 294 20.67 -3.79 14.23
C ALA A 294 20.63 -2.29 13.85
N LEU A 295 19.95 -1.47 14.66
CA LEU A 295 19.86 -0.03 14.49
C LEU A 295 21.01 0.74 15.17
N GLY A 296 21.90 0.06 15.91
CA GLY A 296 22.96 0.71 16.68
C GLY A 296 22.46 1.46 17.93
N LEU A 297 21.28 1.09 18.44
CA LEU A 297 20.62 1.70 19.58
C LEU A 297 20.84 0.89 20.86
N ARG A 298 20.69 1.54 22.02
CA ARG A 298 20.76 0.86 23.33
C ARG A 298 19.50 0.08 23.67
N GLY A 299 18.37 0.44 23.05
CA GLY A 299 17.08 -0.17 23.26
C GLY A 299 16.03 0.47 22.35
N ILE A 300 14.87 -0.18 22.27
CA ILE A 300 13.69 0.37 21.60
C ILE A 300 12.68 0.81 22.66
N ARG A 301 12.13 2.01 22.50
CA ARG A 301 11.00 2.51 23.29
C ARG A 301 9.69 2.14 22.59
N LEU A 302 8.86 1.35 23.26
CA LEU A 302 7.52 1.02 22.77
C LEU A 302 6.49 1.95 23.42
N ILE A 303 5.64 2.54 22.59
CA ILE A 303 4.50 3.37 23.00
C ILE A 303 3.25 2.57 22.64
N GLU A 304 2.44 2.24 23.64
CA GLU A 304 1.19 1.51 23.43
C GLU A 304 0.08 2.43 22.93
N THR A 305 -0.78 1.93 22.05
CA THR A 305 -1.96 2.67 21.55
C THR A 305 -3.04 2.86 22.62
N GLY A 306 -3.00 2.13 23.74
CA GLY A 306 -3.98 2.30 24.82
C GLY A 306 -3.58 1.67 26.15
N ASP A 307 -4.38 1.94 27.17
CA ASP A 307 -4.14 1.57 28.58
C ASP A 307 -4.74 0.21 28.94
N ASP A 308 -5.81 -0.14 28.23
CA ASP A 308 -6.60 -1.32 28.42
C ASP A 308 -6.92 -1.97 27.06
N GLU A 309 -7.19 -3.27 27.10
CA GLU A 309 -7.45 -4.08 25.91
C GLU A 309 -8.64 -3.58 25.08
N VAL A 310 -9.71 -3.08 25.72
CA VAL A 310 -10.90 -2.60 25.01
C VAL A 310 -10.58 -1.35 24.22
N THR A 311 -9.87 -0.40 24.83
CA THR A 311 -9.43 0.82 24.13
C THR A 311 -8.47 0.48 22.99
N MET A 312 -7.49 -0.39 23.23
CA MET A 312 -6.54 -0.82 22.19
C MET A 312 -7.25 -1.47 21.01
N GLN A 313 -8.22 -2.37 21.22
CA GLN A 313 -8.98 -2.99 20.13
C GLN A 313 -9.84 -1.97 19.35
N ARG A 314 -10.46 -1.01 20.03
CA ARG A 314 -11.30 0.02 19.37
C ARG A 314 -10.48 0.98 18.50
N GLU A 315 -9.35 1.44 19.02
CA GLU A 315 -8.47 2.35 18.29
C GLU A 315 -7.66 1.60 17.21
N GLN A 316 -7.31 0.33 17.44
CA GLN A 316 -6.73 -0.54 16.41
C GLN A 316 -7.66 -0.70 15.20
N TRP A 317 -8.97 -0.88 15.43
CA TRP A 317 -9.96 -0.91 14.34
C TRP A 317 -9.96 0.36 13.49
N SER A 318 -9.51 1.48 14.06
CA SER A 318 -9.41 2.78 13.41
C SER A 318 -7.96 3.12 13.03
N ASP A 319 -7.11 2.09 12.87
CA ASP A 319 -5.72 2.18 12.42
C ASP A 319 -4.83 3.07 13.30
N ALA A 320 -5.00 3.00 14.63
CA ALA A 320 -4.27 3.87 15.57
C ALA A 320 -2.74 3.71 15.53
N ALA A 321 -2.22 2.51 15.27
CA ALA A 321 -0.77 2.34 15.11
C ALA A 321 -0.25 2.77 13.72
N ASN A 322 -1.13 3.10 12.76
CA ASN A 322 -0.77 3.42 11.37
C ASN A 322 -0.52 4.92 11.16
N VAL A 323 0.40 5.49 11.93
CA VAL A 323 0.74 6.92 11.85
C VAL A 323 1.87 7.20 10.86
N LEU A 324 1.85 8.37 10.22
CA LEU A 324 2.90 8.79 9.28
C LEU A 324 3.91 9.70 9.98
N ALA A 325 5.12 9.22 10.25
CA ALA A 325 6.20 10.04 10.80
C ALA A 325 6.75 11.02 9.76
N LEU A 326 6.54 12.33 9.90
CA LEU A 326 7.06 13.34 8.95
C LEU A 326 8.56 13.57 9.08
N ARG A 327 9.01 13.59 10.33
CA ARG A 327 10.38 13.75 10.78
C ARG A 327 10.49 13.08 12.16
N PRO A 328 11.69 12.77 12.66
CA PRO A 328 11.86 12.20 13.99
C PRO A 328 11.06 12.98 15.05
N GLY A 329 10.16 12.30 15.77
CA GLY A 329 9.35 12.91 16.82
C GLY A 329 8.16 13.75 16.33
N THR A 330 7.78 13.72 15.05
CA THR A 330 6.54 14.34 14.56
C THR A 330 5.78 13.39 13.64
N VAL A 331 4.51 13.13 13.94
CA VAL A 331 3.65 12.22 13.17
C VAL A 331 2.34 12.86 12.74
N ILE A 332 1.74 12.34 11.67
CA ILE A 332 0.33 12.56 11.33
C ILE A 332 -0.47 11.33 11.76
N ALA A 333 -1.54 11.56 12.51
CA ALA A 333 -2.46 10.54 13.01
C ALA A 333 -3.93 10.93 12.74
N TYR A 334 -4.85 10.00 12.88
CA TYR A 334 -6.29 10.31 12.88
C TYR A 334 -6.74 10.93 14.20
N ASP A 335 -7.63 11.92 14.12
CA ASP A 335 -8.17 12.66 15.26
C ASP A 335 -8.95 11.78 16.27
N ARG A 336 -9.64 10.76 15.77
CA ARG A 336 -10.49 9.85 16.56
C ARG A 336 -9.74 8.95 17.54
N ASN A 337 -8.44 8.73 17.32
CA ASN A 337 -7.60 7.85 18.13
C ASN A 337 -7.01 8.62 19.32
N THR A 338 -7.90 9.16 20.15
CA THR A 338 -7.55 10.12 21.21
C THR A 338 -6.55 9.55 22.20
N MET A 339 -6.68 8.27 22.59
CA MET A 339 -5.77 7.67 23.55
C MET A 339 -4.37 7.47 22.97
N ALA A 340 -4.27 6.91 21.77
CA ALA A 340 -2.98 6.76 21.09
C ALA A 340 -2.30 8.13 20.87
N ASN A 341 -3.06 9.16 20.49
CA ASN A 341 -2.55 10.52 20.31
C ASN A 341 -2.04 11.14 21.62
N ASP A 342 -2.75 10.94 22.73
CA ASP A 342 -2.34 11.40 24.06
C ASP A 342 -1.07 10.66 24.53
N ARG A 343 -0.99 9.35 24.28
CA ARG A 343 0.18 8.51 24.60
C ARG A 343 1.42 8.93 23.82
N LEU A 344 1.28 9.21 22.53
CA LEU A 344 2.35 9.78 21.70
C LEU A 344 2.80 11.14 22.25
N SER A 345 1.85 12.03 22.55
CA SER A 345 2.14 13.37 23.07
C SER A 345 2.86 13.31 24.43
N ALA A 346 2.42 12.42 25.33
CA ALA A 346 3.07 12.17 26.62
C ALA A 346 4.49 11.60 26.46
N ALA A 347 4.77 10.87 25.38
CA ALA A 347 6.09 10.37 25.02
C ALA A 347 7.00 11.42 24.34
N GLY A 348 6.52 12.66 24.17
CA GLY A 348 7.25 13.76 23.54
C GLY A 348 7.14 13.80 22.02
N ILE A 349 6.22 13.03 21.42
CA ILE A 349 5.98 13.03 19.99
C ILE A 349 4.95 14.11 19.65
N THR A 350 5.27 14.98 18.68
CA THR A 350 4.31 15.95 18.15
C THR A 350 3.30 15.24 17.25
N VAL A 351 2.01 15.33 17.58
CA VAL A 351 0.93 14.69 16.82
C VAL A 351 0.15 15.75 16.05
N LEU A 352 0.18 15.66 14.72
CA LEU A 352 -0.69 16.41 13.83
C LEU A 352 -1.88 15.52 13.47
N THR A 353 -3.10 16.05 13.58
CA THR A 353 -4.30 15.25 13.34
C THR A 353 -5.00 15.59 12.03
N VAL A 354 -5.53 14.56 11.38
CA VAL A 354 -6.45 14.68 10.24
C VAL A 354 -7.81 14.10 10.62
N PRO A 355 -8.93 14.71 10.16
CA PRO A 355 -10.24 14.11 10.30
C PRO A 355 -10.31 12.77 9.57
N SER A 356 -11.11 11.86 10.11
CA SER A 356 -11.03 10.44 9.79
C SER A 356 -12.40 9.76 9.68
N ALA A 357 -13.46 10.53 9.45
CA ALA A 357 -14.82 9.99 9.39
C ALA A 357 -15.06 9.14 8.13
N GLU A 358 -14.39 9.47 7.02
CA GLU A 358 -14.64 8.83 5.73
C GLU A 358 -13.45 8.00 5.24
N LEU A 359 -12.22 8.50 5.34
CA LEU A 359 -11.04 7.77 4.85
C LEU A 359 -10.78 6.45 5.58
N VAL A 360 -11.05 6.40 6.89
CA VAL A 360 -10.87 5.18 7.72
C VAL A 360 -11.80 4.03 7.29
N ARG A 361 -12.89 4.31 6.56
CA ARG A 361 -13.83 3.28 6.08
C ARG A 361 -13.19 2.34 5.05
N GLY A 362 -12.05 2.73 4.49
CA GLY A 362 -11.21 1.87 3.66
C GLY A 362 -10.21 1.00 4.44
N ARG A 363 -10.18 1.06 5.79
CA ARG A 363 -9.20 0.39 6.68
C ARG A 363 -7.76 0.77 6.38
N GLY A 364 -7.41 2.02 6.67
CA GLY A 364 -6.02 2.46 6.63
C GLY A 364 -5.86 3.84 7.26
N GLY A 365 -4.70 4.05 7.88
CA GLY A 365 -4.29 5.31 8.47
C GLY A 365 -3.48 6.21 7.52
N PRO A 366 -2.98 7.35 8.04
CA PRO A 366 -2.08 8.24 7.29
C PRO A 366 -0.84 7.55 6.68
N HIS A 367 -0.33 6.46 7.30
CA HIS A 367 0.80 5.73 6.73
C HIS A 367 0.40 4.96 5.45
N CYS A 368 -0.78 4.33 5.44
CA CYS A 368 -1.32 3.67 4.25
C CYS A 368 -1.64 4.65 3.11
N LEU A 369 -2.07 5.87 3.43
CA LEU A 369 -2.36 6.94 2.46
C LEU A 369 -1.12 7.53 1.78
N SER A 370 0.09 7.09 2.14
CA SER A 370 1.34 7.69 1.65
C SER A 370 2.33 6.64 1.16
N CYS A 371 3.16 7.02 0.18
CA CYS A 371 4.28 6.24 -0.32
C CYS A 371 5.51 7.16 -0.43
N PRO A 372 6.39 7.19 0.59
CA PRO A 372 7.58 8.02 0.57
C PRO A 372 8.49 7.65 -0.60
N LEU A 373 8.71 8.60 -1.51
CA LEU A 373 9.63 8.45 -2.64
C LEU A 373 11.05 8.86 -2.27
N VAL A 374 11.16 9.91 -1.44
CA VAL A 374 12.43 10.44 -0.94
C VAL A 374 12.28 10.71 0.55
N ARG A 375 13.21 10.18 1.35
CA ARG A 375 13.38 10.50 2.76
C ARG A 375 14.86 10.60 3.06
N ASP A 376 15.23 11.65 3.79
CA ASP A 376 16.60 11.79 4.29
C ASP A 376 16.93 10.65 5.26
N PRO A 377 18.18 10.17 5.27
CA PRO A 377 18.63 9.24 6.28
C PRO A 377 18.58 9.91 7.67
N LEU A 378 18.43 9.10 8.71
CA LEU A 378 18.64 9.59 10.08
C LEU A 378 20.09 10.06 10.21
N THR A 379 20.30 11.31 10.59
CA THR A 379 21.62 11.82 10.96
C THR A 379 21.99 11.21 12.32
N THR A 380 23.08 10.43 12.33
CA THR A 380 23.69 9.86 13.54
C THR A 380 24.29 10.90 14.47
#